data_AF-A0A137SAL4-F1
#
_entry.id   AF-A0A137SAL4-F1
#
_cell.length_a   1.000
_cell.length_b   1.000
_cell.length_c   1.000
_cell.angle_alpha   90.00
_cell.angle_beta   90.00
_cell.angle_gamma   90.00
#
_symmetry.space_group_name_H-M   'P 1'
#
loop_
_entity.id
_entity.type
_entity.pdbx_description
1 polymer ?
#
loop_
_entity_poly.entity_id
_entity_poly.type
_entity_poly.pdbx_seq_one_letter_code
_entity_poly.pdbx_strand_id
1 'polypeptide(L)'
;MFTLHASHLIYNNQPFHYFWLKDNCRCNDCLHSSGQRLQEILDLDLAIKPEVVTIEDDSLVITWQDGHCSHYSQDFLDSMQRCEDKADRVLWDGQLAASGITFSYPDVLNSNTIKRDWLRAVNQFGVAFLQDVPNVDKQLLDVVAQFGFVRDTNYGCHFDVISEENPVNLAYTPKPLSLHTDNAYRHPVPTLQLLHCLVSAEQGGITALTDGFYAAQLLQQRFPKQYELLTSTPVTYRFKNDETHLEHAGYIIELNNSGELERIRLNNRAIQAIKLPFTEMAAFYEAYQNFSRLLHSEECKFLCTLQPGELMIFNNERILHGREVAAEGARHLQGCYADIDSLKSTLAVIETKLETKLQGNVEIK
;
A
#
# COMPACT_ATOMS: atom_id res chain seq x y z
N MET A 1 -32.43 2.24 21.25
CA MET A 1 -33.68 1.43 21.24
C MET A 1 -33.39 0.11 20.56
N PHE A 2 -33.95 -1.01 21.03
CA PHE A 2 -33.72 -2.32 20.40
C PHE A 2 -35.01 -3.12 20.16
N THR A 3 -34.95 -4.03 19.18
CA THR A 3 -36.01 -5.00 18.86
C THR A 3 -35.39 -6.38 18.70
N LEU A 4 -36.00 -7.40 19.29
CA LEU A 4 -35.52 -8.80 19.21
C LEU A 4 -36.23 -9.55 18.09
N HIS A 5 -35.46 -10.35 17.35
CA HIS A 5 -35.95 -11.27 16.33
C HIS A 5 -35.46 -12.70 16.62
N ALA A 6 -35.88 -13.66 15.79
CA ALA A 6 -35.54 -15.07 16.00
C ALA A 6 -34.03 -15.35 15.94
N SER A 7 -33.25 -14.65 15.11
CA SER A 7 -31.82 -14.92 14.87
C SER A 7 -30.88 -13.75 15.21
N HIS A 8 -31.44 -12.57 15.48
CA HIS A 8 -30.69 -11.33 15.61
C HIS A 8 -31.48 -10.33 16.46
N LEU A 9 -30.82 -9.28 16.91
CA LEU A 9 -31.45 -8.07 17.42
C LEU A 9 -31.19 -6.91 16.48
N ILE A 10 -32.09 -5.94 16.47
CA ILE A 10 -31.86 -4.63 15.87
C ILE A 10 -31.57 -3.66 17.00
N TYR A 11 -30.40 -3.03 17.00
CA TYR A 11 -30.00 -2.02 17.97
C TYR A 11 -29.67 -0.73 17.21
N ASN A 12 -30.37 0.37 17.53
CA ASN A 12 -30.22 1.67 16.85
C ASN A 12 -30.25 1.55 15.32
N ASN A 13 -31.26 0.83 14.80
CA ASN A 13 -31.48 0.53 13.37
C ASN A 13 -30.41 -0.35 12.70
N GLN A 14 -29.53 -1.00 13.46
CA GLN A 14 -28.51 -1.90 12.94
C GLN A 14 -28.79 -3.35 13.36
N PRO A 15 -28.83 -4.31 12.43
CA PRO A 15 -29.05 -5.72 12.74
C PRO A 15 -27.75 -6.42 13.17
N PHE A 16 -27.78 -7.12 14.30
CA PHE A 16 -26.67 -7.93 14.81
C PHE A 16 -27.12 -9.36 15.12
N HIS A 17 -26.48 -10.35 14.51
CA HIS A 17 -26.75 -11.76 14.79
C HIS A 17 -26.31 -12.14 16.20
N TYR A 18 -27.07 -13.02 16.87
CA TYR A 18 -26.79 -13.43 18.24
C TYR A 18 -25.45 -14.14 18.39
N PHE A 19 -25.17 -15.13 17.54
CA PHE A 19 -23.89 -15.82 17.53
C PHE A 19 -22.72 -14.87 17.26
N TRP A 20 -22.94 -13.84 16.44
CA TRP A 20 -21.90 -12.85 16.11
C TRP A 20 -21.58 -11.98 17.33
N LEU A 21 -22.60 -11.50 18.04
CA LEU A 21 -22.40 -10.78 19.29
C LEU A 21 -21.64 -11.66 20.29
N LYS A 22 -22.12 -12.88 20.53
CA LYS A 22 -21.49 -13.85 21.44
C LYS A 22 -20.01 -14.11 21.11
N ASP A 23 -19.68 -14.34 19.83
CA ASP A 23 -18.30 -14.54 19.34
C ASP A 23 -17.41 -13.30 19.53
N ASN A 24 -18.00 -12.12 19.56
CA ASN A 24 -17.29 -10.84 19.71
C ASN A 24 -17.47 -10.22 21.10
N CYS A 25 -17.79 -11.04 22.11
CA CYS A 25 -17.84 -10.59 23.50
C CYS A 25 -16.50 -9.95 23.92
N ARG A 26 -16.58 -8.81 24.62
CA ARG A 26 -15.44 -7.99 25.01
C ARG A 26 -15.00 -8.18 26.47
N CYS A 27 -15.56 -9.16 27.19
CA CYS A 27 -15.17 -9.44 28.57
C CYS A 27 -13.81 -10.15 28.66
N ASN A 28 -13.19 -10.12 29.84
CA ASN A 28 -11.85 -10.69 30.06
C ASN A 28 -11.77 -12.22 29.85
N ASP A 29 -12.90 -12.93 29.90
CA ASP A 29 -12.97 -14.37 29.63
C ASP A 29 -13.02 -14.69 28.12
N CYS A 30 -13.40 -13.71 27.30
CA CYS A 30 -13.54 -13.88 25.85
C CYS A 30 -12.44 -13.15 25.06
N LEU A 31 -11.87 -12.09 25.63
CA LEU A 31 -10.87 -11.24 24.99
C LEU A 31 -9.70 -10.99 25.94
N HIS A 32 -8.51 -11.42 25.55
CA HIS A 32 -7.29 -11.13 26.27
C HIS A 32 -6.97 -9.63 26.20
N SER A 33 -6.22 -9.09 27.16
CA SER A 33 -5.80 -7.68 27.19
C SER A 33 -4.97 -7.24 25.97
N SER A 34 -4.42 -8.19 25.21
CA SER A 34 -3.75 -7.95 23.92
C SER A 34 -4.71 -7.71 22.75
N GLY A 35 -6.02 -7.89 22.94
CA GLY A 35 -7.03 -7.85 21.88
C GLY A 35 -7.21 -9.17 21.13
N GLN A 36 -6.51 -10.23 21.52
CA GLN A 36 -6.70 -11.57 20.96
C GLN A 36 -7.92 -12.25 21.59
N ARG A 37 -8.72 -12.94 20.78
CA ARG A 37 -9.85 -13.74 21.28
C ARG A 37 -9.34 -14.97 22.01
N LEU A 38 -10.05 -15.36 23.07
CA LEU A 38 -9.78 -16.55 23.88
C LEU A 38 -10.71 -17.72 23.52
N GLN A 39 -11.80 -17.44 22.81
CA GLN A 39 -12.78 -18.43 22.40
C GLN A 39 -12.48 -18.91 20.96
N GLU A 40 -12.64 -20.20 20.74
CA GLU A 40 -12.53 -20.81 19.42
C GLU A 40 -13.89 -20.83 18.73
N ILE A 41 -13.91 -20.70 17.40
CA ILE A 41 -15.15 -20.74 16.62
C ILE A 41 -15.89 -22.09 16.75
N LEU A 42 -15.17 -23.17 17.08
CA LEU A 42 -15.72 -24.50 17.28
C LEU A 42 -16.60 -24.60 18.53
N ASP A 43 -16.37 -23.72 19.52
CA ASP A 43 -17.09 -23.72 20.78
C ASP A 43 -18.33 -22.80 20.75
N LEU A 44 -18.49 -22.03 19.67
CA LEU A 44 -19.61 -21.11 19.51
C LEU A 44 -20.90 -21.87 19.13
N ASP A 45 -21.90 -21.83 20.01
CA ASP A 45 -23.25 -22.26 19.66
C ASP A 45 -23.92 -21.26 18.70
N LEU A 46 -24.08 -21.66 17.43
CA LEU A 46 -24.76 -20.85 16.42
C LEU A 46 -26.26 -20.67 16.68
N ALA A 47 -26.86 -21.50 17.55
CA ALA A 47 -28.25 -21.39 17.95
C ALA A 47 -28.46 -20.49 19.17
N ILE A 48 -27.39 -19.97 19.79
CA ILE A 48 -27.44 -19.18 21.03
C ILE A 48 -28.48 -18.07 20.94
N LYS A 49 -29.27 -17.90 22.01
CA LYS A 49 -30.24 -16.81 22.15
C LYS A 49 -29.92 -15.96 23.38
N PRO A 50 -30.30 -14.67 23.36
CA PRO A 50 -30.34 -13.89 24.58
C PRO A 50 -31.43 -14.42 25.51
N GLU A 51 -31.12 -14.54 26.80
CA GLU A 51 -32.10 -14.71 27.86
C GLU A 51 -32.62 -13.35 28.34
N VAL A 52 -31.72 -12.37 28.49
CA VAL A 52 -32.04 -11.00 28.88
C VAL A 52 -31.22 -10.03 28.02
N VAL A 53 -31.86 -8.96 27.54
CA VAL A 53 -31.21 -7.84 26.85
C VAL A 53 -31.59 -6.55 27.55
N THR A 54 -30.60 -5.79 27.99
CA THR A 54 -30.76 -4.49 28.64
C THR A 54 -29.86 -3.44 28.00
N ILE A 55 -30.15 -2.18 28.29
CA ILE A 55 -29.26 -1.05 28.01
C ILE A 55 -28.85 -0.47 29.35
N GLU A 56 -27.55 -0.44 29.62
CA GLU A 56 -26.96 0.06 30.86
C GLU A 56 -25.83 1.01 30.48
N ASP A 57 -25.83 2.25 30.99
CA ASP A 57 -24.81 3.27 30.71
C ASP A 57 -24.44 3.38 29.22
N ASP A 58 -25.47 3.53 28.36
CA ASP A 58 -25.35 3.59 26.89
C ASP A 58 -24.67 2.38 26.23
N SER A 59 -24.57 1.25 26.95
CA SER A 59 -24.04 0.00 26.46
C SER A 59 -25.14 -1.06 26.32
N LEU A 60 -25.03 -1.87 25.28
CA LEU A 60 -25.88 -3.05 25.10
C LEU A 60 -25.37 -4.18 25.99
N VAL A 61 -26.21 -4.66 26.89
CA VAL A 61 -25.89 -5.77 27.80
C VAL A 61 -26.76 -6.97 27.46
N ILE A 62 -26.14 -8.13 27.30
CA ILE A 62 -26.82 -9.37 26.95
C ILE A 62 -26.40 -10.47 27.90
N THR A 63 -27.38 -11.03 28.62
CA THR A 63 -27.24 -12.32 29.29
C THR A 63 -27.72 -13.41 28.35
N TRP A 64 -26.87 -14.39 28.08
CA TRP A 64 -27.11 -15.51 27.17
C TRP A 64 -27.72 -16.71 27.89
N GLN A 65 -28.34 -17.62 27.14
CA GLN A 65 -28.92 -18.87 27.68
C GLN A 65 -27.93 -19.78 28.44
N ASP A 66 -26.64 -19.64 28.18
CA ASP A 66 -25.57 -20.35 28.90
C ASP A 66 -25.13 -19.64 30.19
N GLY A 67 -25.80 -18.55 30.56
CA GLY A 67 -25.51 -17.73 31.74
C GLY A 67 -24.38 -16.73 31.56
N HIS A 68 -23.70 -16.70 30.41
CA HIS A 68 -22.65 -15.72 30.14
C HIS A 68 -23.24 -14.32 29.96
N CYS A 69 -22.53 -13.29 30.41
CA CYS A 69 -22.92 -11.90 30.23
C CYS A 69 -21.92 -11.17 29.32
N SER A 70 -22.43 -10.49 28.29
CA SER A 70 -21.62 -9.68 27.37
C SER A 70 -22.05 -8.22 27.41
N HIS A 71 -21.07 -7.32 27.33
CA HIS A 71 -21.26 -5.87 27.29
C HIS A 71 -20.65 -5.31 26.01
N TYR A 72 -21.39 -4.47 25.29
CA TYR A 72 -20.95 -3.82 24.06
C TYR A 72 -21.19 -2.31 24.16
N SER A 73 -20.13 -1.52 24.00
CA SER A 73 -20.25 -0.07 23.90
C SER A 73 -20.90 0.34 22.57
N GLN A 74 -21.54 1.50 22.55
CA GLN A 74 -22.05 2.11 21.32
C GLN A 74 -20.94 2.26 20.26
N ASP A 75 -19.76 2.75 20.66
CA ASP A 75 -18.59 2.91 19.76
C ASP A 75 -18.18 1.60 19.09
N PHE A 76 -18.18 0.49 19.84
CA PHE A 76 -17.88 -0.82 19.27
C PHE A 76 -18.94 -1.21 18.25
N LEU A 77 -20.23 -1.12 18.59
CA LEU A 77 -21.31 -1.49 17.67
C LEU A 77 -21.32 -0.63 16.40
N ASP A 78 -21.07 0.67 16.52
CA ASP A 78 -20.98 1.57 15.37
C ASP A 78 -19.75 1.28 14.49
N SER A 79 -18.62 0.90 15.09
CA SER A 79 -17.42 0.50 14.34
C SER A 79 -17.60 -0.77 13.50
N MET A 80 -18.67 -1.54 13.76
CA MET A 80 -18.99 -2.79 13.06
C MET A 80 -19.90 -2.57 11.87
N GLN A 81 -20.44 -1.36 11.70
CA GLN A 81 -20.97 -0.97 10.41
C GLN A 81 -19.86 -1.09 9.39
N ARG A 82 -20.15 -1.80 8.30
CA ARG A 82 -19.26 -1.83 7.14
C ARG A 82 -19.25 -0.44 6.53
N CYS A 83 -18.39 0.44 7.06
CA CYS A 83 -17.97 1.60 6.31
C CYS A 83 -17.23 1.03 5.11
N GLU A 84 -17.68 1.36 3.90
CA GLU A 84 -16.74 1.34 2.79
C GLU A 84 -15.68 2.35 3.20
N ASP A 85 -14.58 1.88 3.79
CA ASP A 85 -13.36 2.66 3.93
C ASP A 85 -13.03 3.08 2.50
N LYS A 86 -13.52 4.26 2.12
CA LYS A 86 -13.05 4.95 0.93
C LYS A 86 -11.60 5.16 1.24
N ALA A 87 -10.77 4.27 0.70
CA ALA A 87 -9.34 4.36 0.84
C ALA A 87 -9.00 5.82 0.62
N ASP A 88 -8.25 6.41 1.55
CA ASP A 88 -7.83 7.82 1.57
C ASP A 88 -6.91 8.16 0.37
N ARG A 89 -6.97 7.34 -0.68
CA ARG A 89 -6.22 7.28 -1.91
C ARG A 89 -6.67 8.41 -2.83
N VAL A 90 -5.71 9.24 -3.20
CA VAL A 90 -5.91 10.30 -4.20
C VAL A 90 -5.16 9.88 -5.45
N LEU A 91 -5.90 9.64 -6.53
CA LEU A 91 -5.35 9.36 -7.85
C LEU A 91 -4.83 10.67 -8.47
N TRP A 92 -3.72 10.60 -9.19
CA TRP A 92 -3.11 11.78 -9.78
C TRP A 92 -2.63 11.57 -11.22
N ASP A 93 -2.63 12.67 -11.97
CA ASP A 93 -2.16 12.79 -13.33
C ASP A 93 -0.73 13.38 -13.37
N GLY A 94 -0.21 13.70 -14.56
CA GLY A 94 1.14 14.27 -14.71
C GLY A 94 1.39 15.61 -13.98
N GLN A 95 0.36 16.24 -13.41
CA GLN A 95 0.44 17.53 -12.70
C GLN A 95 0.51 17.38 -11.17
N LEU A 96 1.04 16.27 -10.67
CA LEU A 96 1.25 16.05 -9.23
C LEU A 96 2.00 17.22 -8.57
N ALA A 97 1.35 17.87 -7.59
CA ALA A 97 1.93 18.97 -6.83
C ALA A 97 2.92 18.46 -5.76
N ALA A 98 4.16 18.20 -6.17
CA ALA A 98 5.19 17.61 -5.30
C ALA A 98 5.42 18.38 -3.99
N SER A 99 5.28 19.71 -3.99
CA SER A 99 5.44 20.53 -2.78
C SER A 99 4.47 20.16 -1.64
N GLY A 100 3.30 19.59 -1.96
CA GLY A 100 2.34 19.12 -0.96
C GLY A 100 2.67 17.76 -0.35
N ILE A 101 3.68 17.07 -0.88
CA ILE A 101 4.11 15.72 -0.47
C ILE A 101 5.63 15.63 -0.24
N THR A 102 6.29 16.78 -0.05
CA THR A 102 7.71 16.90 0.29
C THR A 102 7.86 17.36 1.73
N PHE A 103 8.71 16.67 2.50
CA PHE A 103 8.91 16.92 3.93
C PHE A 103 10.40 17.02 4.27
N SER A 104 10.75 17.76 5.32
CA SER A 104 12.12 17.78 5.85
C SER A 104 12.37 16.56 6.74
N TYR A 105 13.44 15.82 6.48
CA TYR A 105 13.79 14.62 7.26
C TYR A 105 14.06 14.92 8.74
N PRO A 106 14.83 15.97 9.12
CA PRO A 106 14.96 16.42 10.50
C PRO A 106 13.61 16.66 11.20
N ASP A 107 12.65 17.24 10.51
CA ASP A 107 11.32 17.52 11.08
C ASP A 107 10.50 16.23 11.27
N VAL A 108 10.60 15.28 10.33
CA VAL A 108 10.01 13.95 10.46
C VAL A 108 10.57 13.21 11.69
N LEU A 109 11.85 13.36 11.99
CA LEU A 109 12.45 12.75 13.19
C LEU A 109 11.95 13.40 14.50
N ASN A 110 11.70 14.71 14.49
CA ASN A 110 11.41 15.49 15.69
C ASN A 110 9.91 15.72 15.96
N SER A 111 9.03 15.48 14.99
CA SER A 111 7.59 15.76 15.10
C SER A 111 6.73 14.59 14.63
N ASN A 112 5.96 14.01 15.55
CA ASN A 112 4.99 12.97 15.21
C ASN A 112 3.90 13.46 14.25
N THR A 113 3.54 14.75 14.28
CA THR A 113 2.57 15.32 13.34
C THR A 113 3.13 15.32 11.92
N ILE A 114 4.39 15.74 11.75
CA ILE A 114 5.04 15.78 10.43
C ILE A 114 5.33 14.36 9.93
N LYS A 115 5.76 13.46 10.84
CA LYS A 115 5.91 12.03 10.54
C LYS A 115 4.59 11.42 10.07
N ARG A 116 3.47 11.68 10.76
CA ARG A 116 2.13 11.26 10.33
C ARG A 116 1.82 11.76 8.92
N ASP A 117 2.02 13.05 8.66
CA ASP A 117 1.67 13.65 7.38
C ASP A 117 2.51 13.09 6.23
N TRP A 118 3.79 12.82 6.46
CA TRP A 118 4.66 12.12 5.52
C TRP A 118 4.18 10.70 5.23
N LEU A 119 3.94 9.87 6.25
CA LEU A 119 3.46 8.50 6.05
C LEU A 119 2.08 8.47 5.39
N ARG A 120 1.20 9.40 5.77
CA ARG A 120 -0.12 9.57 5.16
C ARG A 120 0.00 9.95 3.69
N ALA A 121 0.91 10.85 3.32
CA ALA A 121 1.16 11.20 1.93
C ALA A 121 1.59 9.97 1.10
N VAL A 122 2.48 9.12 1.62
CA VAL A 122 2.84 7.85 0.96
C VAL A 122 1.61 6.95 0.79
N ASN A 123 0.76 6.81 1.81
CA ASN A 123 -0.43 5.96 1.73
C ASN A 123 -1.49 6.52 0.75
N GLN A 124 -1.69 7.84 0.74
CA GLN A 124 -2.70 8.54 -0.03
C GLN A 124 -2.31 8.71 -1.51
N PHE A 125 -1.12 9.23 -1.76
CA PHE A 125 -0.63 9.51 -3.12
C PHE A 125 0.21 8.37 -3.70
N GLY A 126 0.64 7.41 -2.87
CA GLY A 126 1.54 6.35 -3.31
C GLY A 126 2.99 6.81 -3.45
N VAL A 127 3.30 8.09 -3.19
CA VAL A 127 4.66 8.65 -3.27
C VAL A 127 4.78 9.84 -2.32
N ALA A 128 5.96 10.02 -1.72
CA ALA A 128 6.35 11.22 -1.00
C ALA A 128 7.87 11.43 -1.10
N PHE A 129 8.31 12.64 -0.83
CA PHE A 129 9.71 13.04 -0.86
C PHE A 129 10.20 13.50 0.51
N LEU A 130 11.47 13.25 0.78
CA LEU A 130 12.20 13.78 1.91
C LEU A 130 13.37 14.63 1.40
N GLN A 131 13.58 15.77 2.05
CA GLN A 131 14.74 16.63 1.89
C GLN A 131 15.59 16.61 3.15
N ASP A 132 16.84 17.08 3.04
CA ASP A 132 17.80 17.13 4.14
C ASP A 132 18.08 15.76 4.79
N VAL A 133 17.97 14.68 4.02
CA VAL A 133 18.44 13.36 4.44
C VAL A 133 19.97 13.39 4.45
N PRO A 134 20.65 12.94 5.53
CA PRO A 134 22.10 12.92 5.58
C PRO A 134 22.70 12.22 4.36
N ASN A 135 23.55 12.93 3.62
CA ASN A 135 24.17 12.42 2.41
C ASN A 135 25.36 11.49 2.74
N VAL A 136 25.06 10.34 3.35
CA VAL A 136 26.02 9.31 3.76
C VAL A 136 25.53 7.93 3.35
N ASP A 137 26.46 6.98 3.24
CA ASP A 137 26.20 5.60 2.85
C ASP A 137 25.11 4.96 3.72
N LYS A 138 24.12 4.34 3.09
CA LYS A 138 23.02 3.56 3.69
C LYS A 138 22.07 4.33 4.60
N GLN A 139 22.06 5.66 4.55
CA GLN A 139 21.13 6.48 5.36
C GLN A 139 19.64 6.11 5.15
N LEU A 140 19.29 5.61 3.97
CA LEU A 140 17.94 5.12 3.65
C LEU A 140 17.45 4.00 4.59
N LEU A 141 18.34 3.20 5.19
CA LEU A 141 17.96 2.16 6.15
C LEU A 141 17.42 2.77 7.45
N ASP A 142 18.02 3.87 7.91
CA ASP A 142 17.54 4.62 9.09
C ASP A 142 16.23 5.36 8.80
N VAL A 143 15.98 5.72 7.53
CA VAL A 143 14.69 6.25 7.09
C VAL A 143 13.61 5.18 7.19
N VAL A 144 13.88 3.95 6.72
CA VAL A 144 12.94 2.83 6.86
C VAL A 144 12.66 2.52 8.33
N ALA A 145 13.67 2.57 9.19
CA ALA A 145 13.52 2.35 10.64
C ALA A 145 12.56 3.35 11.32
N GLN A 146 12.20 4.47 10.68
CA GLN A 146 11.20 5.40 11.20
C GLN A 146 9.76 4.87 11.11
N PHE A 147 9.50 3.88 10.27
CA PHE A 147 8.15 3.35 10.03
C PHE A 147 8.06 1.83 9.91
N GLY A 148 9.17 1.11 9.78
CA GLY A 148 9.13 -0.33 9.54
C GLY A 148 10.48 -0.99 9.39
N PHE A 149 10.52 -2.01 8.55
CA PHE A 149 11.67 -2.88 8.38
C PHE A 149 12.07 -2.94 6.91
N VAL A 150 13.37 -3.05 6.68
CA VAL A 150 13.93 -3.23 5.35
C VAL A 150 13.64 -4.64 4.87
N ARG A 151 13.27 -4.76 3.60
CA ARG A 151 13.11 -6.05 2.94
C ARG A 151 14.38 -6.47 2.22
N ASP A 152 15.09 -7.38 2.85
CA ASP A 152 16.25 -8.03 2.23
C ASP A 152 15.86 -8.84 0.99
N THR A 153 16.69 -8.75 -0.04
CA THR A 153 16.57 -9.53 -1.26
C THR A 153 17.91 -10.14 -1.65
N ASN A 154 17.99 -10.88 -2.75
CA ASN A 154 19.27 -11.30 -3.32
C ASN A 154 20.14 -10.12 -3.82
N TYR A 155 19.64 -8.88 -3.79
CA TYR A 155 20.45 -7.68 -4.00
C TYR A 155 21.04 -7.13 -2.69
N GLY A 156 20.73 -7.73 -1.54
CA GLY A 156 21.06 -7.25 -0.20
C GLY A 156 19.93 -6.45 0.45
N CYS A 157 20.26 -5.77 1.55
CA CYS A 157 19.37 -4.84 2.26
C CYS A 157 19.23 -3.48 1.55
N HIS A 158 20.18 -3.16 0.68
CA HIS A 158 20.18 -2.00 -0.21
C HIS A 158 20.98 -2.37 -1.47
N PHE A 159 20.88 -1.53 -2.50
CA PHE A 159 21.62 -1.67 -3.74
C PHE A 159 22.01 -0.30 -4.28
N ASP A 160 23.17 -0.22 -4.93
CA ASP A 160 23.60 0.99 -5.60
C ASP A 160 23.08 1.05 -7.03
N VAL A 161 22.68 2.24 -7.48
CA VAL A 161 22.30 2.59 -8.85
C VAL A 161 23.28 3.66 -9.34
N ILE A 162 24.40 3.19 -9.90
CA ILE A 162 25.51 4.03 -10.35
C ILE A 162 25.52 4.11 -11.87
N SER A 163 25.54 5.31 -12.44
CA SER A 163 25.88 5.50 -13.84
C SER A 163 27.38 5.74 -13.94
N GLU A 164 28.12 4.78 -14.50
CA GLU A 164 29.55 4.92 -14.87
C GLU A 164 29.69 4.84 -16.39
N GLU A 165 30.78 5.37 -16.95
CA GLU A 165 31.04 5.35 -18.40
C GLU A 165 31.13 3.92 -19.00
N ASN A 166 31.34 2.87 -18.19
CA ASN A 166 31.46 1.46 -18.63
C ASN A 166 30.77 0.44 -17.68
N PRO A 167 29.47 0.16 -17.84
CA PRO A 167 28.70 -0.63 -16.87
C PRO A 167 28.55 -2.13 -17.19
N VAL A 168 28.54 -2.99 -16.15
CA VAL A 168 28.41 -4.47 -16.23
C VAL A 168 26.95 -4.98 -16.15
N ASN A 169 26.00 -4.13 -15.74
CA ASN A 169 24.56 -4.43 -15.69
C ASN A 169 23.75 -3.32 -16.39
N LEU A 170 22.63 -3.63 -17.03
CA LEU A 170 21.79 -2.68 -17.76
C LEU A 170 21.13 -1.62 -16.86
N ALA A 171 20.89 -1.89 -15.58
CA ALA A 171 20.52 -0.86 -14.60
C ALA A 171 21.59 0.24 -14.48
N TYR A 172 22.83 -0.09 -14.83
CA TYR A 172 23.97 0.83 -14.88
C TYR A 172 24.21 1.38 -16.29
N THR A 173 23.44 1.02 -17.32
CA THR A 173 23.61 1.56 -18.68
C THR A 173 22.91 2.90 -18.87
N PRO A 174 23.42 3.79 -19.74
CA PRO A 174 22.80 5.09 -20.05
C PRO A 174 21.51 4.98 -20.89
N LYS A 175 20.89 3.81 -21.04
CA LYS A 175 19.61 3.68 -21.78
C LYS A 175 18.42 4.16 -20.93
N PRO A 176 17.36 4.73 -21.56
CA PRO A 176 16.11 5.02 -20.88
C PRO A 176 15.54 3.77 -20.22
N LEU A 177 15.08 3.93 -18.99
CA LEU A 177 14.43 2.86 -18.24
C LEU A 177 12.93 3.11 -18.34
N SER A 178 12.24 2.31 -19.17
CA SER A 178 10.78 2.36 -19.32
C SER A 178 10.08 2.25 -17.97
N LEU A 179 8.92 2.89 -17.84
CA LEU A 179 8.10 2.82 -16.63
C LEU A 179 7.80 1.36 -16.26
N HIS A 180 8.09 0.98 -15.02
CA HIS A 180 7.91 -0.36 -14.50
C HIS A 180 7.66 -0.35 -13.00
N THR A 181 7.18 -1.48 -12.49
CA THR A 181 7.22 -1.86 -11.08
C THR A 181 8.35 -2.85 -10.86
N ASP A 182 9.03 -2.72 -9.73
CA ASP A 182 10.20 -3.52 -9.42
C ASP A 182 9.81 -4.93 -8.96
N ASN A 183 10.68 -5.90 -9.27
CA ASN A 183 10.58 -7.27 -8.77
C ASN A 183 9.22 -7.95 -9.05
N ALA A 184 8.59 -7.70 -10.21
CA ALA A 184 7.33 -8.32 -10.64
C ALA A 184 7.34 -9.88 -10.61
N TYR A 185 8.51 -10.49 -10.56
CA TYR A 185 8.75 -11.93 -10.41
C TYR A 185 8.70 -12.46 -8.97
N ARG A 186 8.49 -11.61 -7.96
CA ARG A 186 8.35 -12.01 -6.56
C ARG A 186 6.90 -12.09 -6.12
N HIS A 187 6.65 -13.00 -5.18
CA HIS A 187 5.39 -13.09 -4.44
C HIS A 187 5.69 -13.44 -2.96
N PRO A 188 5.48 -12.50 -2.02
CA PRO A 188 4.99 -11.14 -2.23
C PRO A 188 6.01 -10.22 -2.94
N VAL A 189 5.52 -9.31 -3.79
CA VAL A 189 6.32 -8.25 -4.44
C VAL A 189 6.67 -7.16 -3.42
N PRO A 190 7.86 -6.52 -3.46
CA PRO A 190 8.18 -5.43 -2.54
C PRO A 190 7.17 -4.31 -2.70
N THR A 191 6.53 -3.94 -1.59
CA THR A 191 5.37 -3.03 -1.64
C THR A 191 5.80 -1.57 -1.55
N LEU A 192 6.95 -1.27 -0.93
CA LEU A 192 7.59 0.05 -0.97
C LEU A 192 8.98 -0.04 -1.60
N GLN A 193 9.38 1.01 -2.32
CA GLN A 193 10.75 1.25 -2.74
C GLN A 193 11.18 2.65 -2.31
N LEU A 194 12.43 2.76 -1.87
CA LEU A 194 13.07 4.03 -1.53
C LEU A 194 14.28 4.23 -2.43
N LEU A 195 14.48 5.47 -2.89
CA LEU A 195 15.66 5.89 -3.65
C LEU A 195 16.24 7.17 -3.03
N HIS A 196 17.45 7.07 -2.49
CA HIS A 196 18.19 8.18 -1.89
C HIS A 196 19.27 8.66 -2.85
N CYS A 197 19.34 9.96 -3.12
CA CYS A 197 20.35 10.53 -3.99
C CYS A 197 21.59 10.93 -3.21
N LEU A 198 22.72 10.29 -3.54
CA LEU A 198 24.03 10.66 -2.98
C LEU A 198 24.80 11.60 -3.89
N VAL A 199 24.74 11.33 -5.20
CA VAL A 199 25.36 12.14 -6.25
C VAL A 199 24.35 12.31 -7.38
N SER A 200 23.97 13.54 -7.69
CA SER A 200 23.15 13.89 -8.84
C SER A 200 23.97 13.90 -10.12
N ALA A 201 23.33 13.55 -11.24
CA ALA A 201 23.94 13.70 -12.56
C ALA A 201 24.22 15.19 -12.87
N GLU A 202 25.26 15.47 -13.66
CA GLU A 202 25.53 16.82 -14.15
C GLU A 202 24.48 17.28 -15.16
N GLN A 203 24.02 16.36 -16.00
CA GLN A 203 22.90 16.58 -16.94
C GLN A 203 22.00 15.34 -17.01
N GLY A 204 20.71 15.59 -17.26
CA GLY A 204 19.71 14.52 -17.38
C GLY A 204 19.42 13.83 -16.05
N GLY A 205 19.28 12.50 -16.06
CA GLY A 205 18.91 11.74 -14.86
C GLY A 205 17.46 11.97 -14.39
N ILE A 206 16.60 12.46 -15.28
CA ILE A 206 15.20 12.79 -15.01
C ILE A 206 14.43 11.50 -14.74
N THR A 207 13.86 11.43 -13.54
CA THR A 207 12.99 10.34 -13.10
C THR A 207 11.57 10.61 -13.60
N ALA A 208 10.97 9.60 -14.21
CA ALA A 208 9.56 9.59 -14.58
C ALA A 208 8.78 8.72 -13.60
N LEU A 209 7.67 9.25 -13.10
CA LEU A 209 6.71 8.55 -12.26
C LEU A 209 5.33 8.60 -12.88
N THR A 210 4.57 7.53 -12.69
CA THR A 210 3.15 7.48 -13.09
C THR A 210 2.34 6.74 -12.04
N ASP A 211 1.20 7.32 -11.66
CA ASP A 211 0.17 6.61 -10.91
C ASP A 211 -0.49 5.55 -11.79
N GLY A 212 -0.09 4.30 -11.59
CA GLY A 212 -0.62 3.18 -12.35
C GLY A 212 -2.12 2.96 -12.14
N PHE A 213 -2.67 3.38 -10.99
CA PHE A 213 -4.12 3.30 -10.75
C PHE A 213 -4.90 4.35 -11.54
N TYR A 214 -4.38 5.57 -11.64
CA TYR A 214 -4.95 6.59 -12.51
C TYR A 214 -4.93 6.13 -13.97
N ALA A 215 -3.80 5.62 -14.46
CA ALA A 215 -3.69 5.07 -15.81
C ALA A 215 -4.63 3.88 -16.05
N ALA A 216 -4.80 3.00 -15.05
CA ALA A 216 -5.74 1.87 -15.12
C ALA A 216 -7.19 2.35 -15.19
N GLN A 217 -7.56 3.40 -14.45
CA GLN A 217 -8.87 4.04 -14.53
C GLN A 217 -9.12 4.64 -15.93
N LEU A 218 -8.12 5.32 -16.51
CA LEU A 218 -8.21 5.82 -17.89
C LEU A 218 -8.39 4.68 -18.90
N LEU A 219 -7.67 3.56 -18.73
CA LEU A 219 -7.83 2.38 -19.57
C LEU A 219 -9.24 1.80 -19.44
N GLN A 220 -9.77 1.69 -18.22
CA GLN A 220 -11.13 1.21 -17.97
C GLN A 220 -12.18 2.08 -18.67
N GLN A 221 -12.03 3.41 -18.60
CA GLN A 221 -12.96 4.35 -19.21
C GLN A 221 -12.88 4.37 -20.74
N ARG A 222 -11.66 4.39 -21.29
CA ARG A 222 -11.41 4.58 -22.73
C ARG A 222 -11.44 3.26 -23.51
N PHE A 223 -11.02 2.17 -22.88
CA PHE A 223 -10.81 0.86 -23.51
C PHE A 223 -11.24 -0.29 -22.57
N PRO A 224 -12.53 -0.36 -22.17
CA PRO A 224 -12.99 -1.30 -21.14
C PRO A 224 -12.69 -2.77 -21.42
N LYS A 225 -12.74 -3.21 -22.69
CA LYS A 225 -12.37 -4.57 -23.09
C LYS A 225 -10.88 -4.87 -22.90
N GLN A 226 -10.02 -3.87 -23.11
CA GLN A 226 -8.58 -4.01 -22.90
C GLN A 226 -8.26 -4.05 -21.40
N TYR A 227 -8.95 -3.23 -20.60
CA TYR A 227 -8.88 -3.32 -19.15
C TYR A 227 -9.24 -4.72 -18.63
N GLU A 228 -10.36 -5.28 -19.11
CA GLU A 228 -10.79 -6.64 -18.77
C GLU A 228 -9.73 -7.70 -19.12
N LEU A 229 -9.11 -7.60 -20.29
CA LEU A 229 -8.01 -8.52 -20.66
C LEU A 229 -6.84 -8.43 -19.68
N LEU A 230 -6.43 -7.22 -19.30
CA LEU A 230 -5.29 -7.01 -18.41
C LEU A 230 -5.57 -7.35 -16.93
N THR A 231 -6.85 -7.41 -16.53
CA THR A 231 -7.27 -7.86 -15.19
C THR A 231 -7.59 -9.35 -15.10
N SER A 232 -7.81 -10.02 -16.23
CA SER A 232 -8.24 -11.44 -16.26
C SER A 232 -7.23 -12.40 -16.88
N THR A 233 -6.17 -11.88 -17.52
CA THR A 233 -5.14 -12.70 -18.17
C THR A 233 -3.80 -12.59 -17.44
N PRO A 234 -3.32 -13.65 -16.77
CA PRO A 234 -2.05 -13.60 -16.07
C PRO A 234 -0.86 -13.72 -17.03
N VAL A 235 0.25 -13.09 -16.67
CA VAL A 235 1.54 -13.23 -17.36
C VAL A 235 2.62 -13.67 -16.38
N THR A 236 3.59 -14.43 -16.86
CA THR A 236 4.70 -14.90 -16.04
C THR A 236 5.84 -13.90 -16.06
N TYR A 237 6.39 -13.60 -14.89
CA TYR A 237 7.60 -12.81 -14.71
C TYR A 237 8.71 -13.69 -14.17
N ARG A 238 9.95 -13.49 -14.63
CA ARG A 238 11.11 -14.24 -14.14
C ARG A 238 12.34 -13.36 -14.01
N PHE A 239 13.10 -13.62 -12.96
CA PHE A 239 14.50 -13.23 -12.80
C PHE A 239 15.33 -14.48 -12.56
N LYS A 240 16.45 -14.61 -13.26
CA LYS A 240 17.36 -15.75 -13.10
C LYS A 240 18.81 -15.34 -13.32
N ASN A 241 19.67 -15.69 -12.37
CA ASN A 241 21.13 -15.67 -12.48
C ASN A 241 21.69 -17.00 -11.90
N ASP A 242 23.00 -17.06 -11.65
CA ASP A 242 23.66 -18.29 -11.17
C ASP A 242 23.25 -18.70 -9.74
N GLU A 243 22.84 -17.74 -8.90
CA GLU A 243 22.55 -17.96 -7.48
C GLU A 243 21.05 -17.85 -7.14
N THR A 244 20.26 -17.25 -8.02
CA THR A 244 18.86 -16.88 -7.76
C THR A 244 18.00 -17.20 -8.97
N HIS A 245 16.87 -17.85 -8.71
CA HIS A 245 15.82 -18.10 -9.70
C HIS A 245 14.46 -17.78 -9.07
N LEU A 246 13.82 -16.72 -9.55
CA LEU A 246 12.53 -16.23 -9.08
C LEU A 246 11.56 -16.19 -10.25
N GLU A 247 10.38 -16.76 -10.07
CA GLU A 247 9.34 -16.77 -11.07
C GLU A 247 7.97 -16.65 -10.40
N HIS A 248 7.09 -15.82 -10.96
CA HIS A 248 5.73 -15.68 -10.50
C HIS A 248 4.81 -15.27 -11.65
N ALA A 249 3.58 -15.78 -11.64
CA ALA A 249 2.54 -15.38 -12.58
C ALA A 249 1.53 -14.47 -11.88
N GLY A 250 1.20 -13.34 -12.50
CA GLY A 250 0.24 -12.39 -11.98
C GLY A 250 -0.39 -11.56 -13.10
N TYR A 251 -1.47 -10.85 -12.80
CA TYR A 251 -2.15 -9.96 -13.73
C TYR A 251 -1.38 -8.66 -13.88
N ILE A 252 -1.47 -7.99 -15.03
CA ILE A 252 -0.83 -6.67 -15.20
C ILE A 252 -1.56 -5.64 -14.33
N ILE A 253 -2.87 -5.76 -14.23
CA ILE A 253 -3.73 -4.97 -13.35
C ILE A 253 -4.40 -5.96 -12.39
N GLU A 254 -4.02 -5.96 -11.11
CA GLU A 254 -4.56 -6.87 -10.10
C GLU A 254 -5.70 -6.21 -9.33
N LEU A 255 -6.79 -6.96 -9.13
CA LEU A 255 -7.97 -6.54 -8.36
C LEU A 255 -8.05 -7.29 -7.04
N ASN A 256 -8.54 -6.64 -6.00
CA ASN A 256 -8.81 -7.27 -4.71
C ASN A 256 -10.09 -8.13 -4.78
N ASN A 257 -10.44 -8.79 -3.67
CA ASN A 257 -11.64 -9.64 -3.57
C ASN A 257 -12.98 -8.88 -3.76
N SER A 258 -12.96 -7.55 -3.69
CA SER A 258 -14.11 -6.67 -3.96
C SER A 258 -14.16 -6.19 -5.42
N GLY A 259 -13.18 -6.58 -6.26
CA GLY A 259 -13.08 -6.13 -7.65
C GLY A 259 -12.45 -4.74 -7.82
N GLU A 260 -11.84 -4.19 -6.77
CA GLU A 260 -11.21 -2.87 -6.78
C GLU A 260 -9.73 -2.97 -7.11
N LEU A 261 -9.16 -1.91 -7.72
CA LEU A 261 -7.73 -1.84 -8.03
C LEU A 261 -6.87 -2.03 -6.79
N GLU A 262 -6.07 -3.10 -6.80
CA GLU A 262 -5.18 -3.46 -5.70
C GLU A 262 -3.73 -3.14 -6.06
N ARG A 263 -3.27 -3.58 -7.24
CA ARG A 263 -1.85 -3.52 -7.65
C ARG A 263 -1.69 -3.41 -9.16
N ILE A 264 -0.63 -2.75 -9.60
CA ILE A 264 -0.13 -2.81 -10.96
C ILE A 264 1.17 -3.61 -10.92
N ARG A 265 1.28 -4.60 -11.81
CA ARG A 265 2.48 -5.41 -11.96
C ARG A 265 2.91 -5.31 -13.41
N LEU A 266 3.91 -4.47 -13.67
CA LEU A 266 4.40 -4.30 -15.02
C LEU A 266 5.91 -4.14 -15.04
N ASN A 267 6.60 -5.15 -15.58
CA ASN A 267 8.03 -5.07 -15.83
C ASN A 267 8.36 -5.77 -17.14
N ASN A 268 8.54 -4.99 -18.20
CA ASN A 268 8.79 -5.50 -19.55
C ASN A 268 10.11 -6.29 -19.67
N ARG A 269 11.06 -6.09 -18.75
CA ARG A 269 12.34 -6.81 -18.76
C ARG A 269 12.23 -8.19 -18.10
N ALA A 270 11.29 -8.33 -17.17
CA ALA A 270 11.05 -9.58 -16.47
C ALA A 270 9.93 -10.43 -17.07
N ILE A 271 9.03 -9.84 -17.85
CA ILE A 271 7.92 -10.58 -18.46
C ILE A 271 8.46 -11.68 -19.39
N GLN A 272 7.95 -12.90 -19.23
CA GLN A 272 8.30 -14.06 -20.05
C GLN A 272 7.42 -14.13 -21.29
N ALA A 273 7.76 -15.05 -22.20
CA ALA A 273 6.95 -15.33 -23.38
C ALA A 273 5.50 -15.63 -22.96
N ILE A 274 4.58 -14.78 -23.43
CA ILE A 274 3.16 -14.85 -23.13
C ILE A 274 2.56 -16.05 -23.87
N LYS A 275 1.83 -16.90 -23.14
CA LYS A 275 1.23 -18.14 -23.65
C LYS A 275 -0.29 -18.02 -23.65
N LEU A 276 -0.85 -17.63 -24.79
CA LEU A 276 -2.29 -17.48 -25.00
C LEU A 276 -2.75 -18.21 -26.26
N PRO A 277 -4.03 -18.60 -26.36
CA PRO A 277 -4.62 -19.04 -27.61
C PRO A 277 -4.37 -18.05 -28.75
N PHE A 278 -4.19 -18.56 -29.98
CA PHE A 278 -3.88 -17.75 -31.16
C PHE A 278 -4.89 -16.61 -31.37
N THR A 279 -6.17 -16.87 -31.09
CA THR A 279 -7.29 -15.93 -31.24
C THR A 279 -7.28 -14.79 -30.22
N GLU A 280 -6.59 -14.94 -29.09
CA GLU A 280 -6.55 -13.96 -28.00
C GLU A 280 -5.27 -13.12 -28.00
N MET A 281 -4.17 -13.69 -28.54
CA MET A 281 -2.83 -13.09 -28.51
C MET A 281 -2.79 -11.65 -29.02
N ALA A 282 -3.41 -11.38 -30.18
CA ALA A 282 -3.37 -10.05 -30.79
C ALA A 282 -4.08 -9.00 -29.92
N ALA A 283 -5.27 -9.33 -29.39
CA ALA A 283 -6.04 -8.42 -28.55
C ALA A 283 -5.33 -8.16 -27.21
N PHE A 284 -4.70 -9.18 -26.61
CA PHE A 284 -3.92 -9.01 -25.39
C PHE A 284 -2.72 -8.08 -25.61
N TYR A 285 -1.95 -8.28 -26.68
CA TYR A 285 -0.80 -7.42 -26.97
C TYR A 285 -1.21 -5.98 -27.31
N GLU A 286 -2.36 -5.78 -27.97
CA GLU A 286 -2.92 -4.45 -28.18
C GLU A 286 -3.28 -3.78 -26.84
N ALA A 287 -3.96 -4.50 -25.93
CA ALA A 287 -4.29 -4.02 -24.60
C ALA A 287 -3.02 -3.66 -23.80
N TYR A 288 -2.04 -4.55 -23.77
CA TYR A 288 -0.76 -4.33 -23.10
C TYR A 288 -0.05 -3.09 -23.65
N GLN A 289 0.07 -2.99 -24.98
CA GLN A 289 0.72 -1.86 -25.61
C GLN A 289 -0.02 -0.54 -25.33
N ASN A 290 -1.35 -0.54 -25.35
CA ASN A 290 -2.14 0.66 -25.12
C ASN A 290 -2.07 1.12 -23.66
N PHE A 291 -2.09 0.19 -22.70
CA PHE A 291 -1.84 0.52 -21.30
C PHE A 291 -0.44 1.12 -21.11
N SER A 292 0.58 0.53 -21.74
CA SER A 292 1.93 1.11 -21.76
C SER A 292 1.97 2.50 -22.38
N ARG A 293 1.18 2.80 -23.43
CA ARG A 293 1.08 4.15 -24.01
C ARG A 293 0.46 5.14 -23.04
N LEU A 294 -0.63 4.78 -22.35
CA LEU A 294 -1.26 5.63 -21.35
C LEU A 294 -0.26 6.00 -20.25
N LEU A 295 0.45 5.00 -19.72
CA LEU A 295 1.48 5.20 -18.69
C LEU A 295 2.55 6.20 -19.12
N HIS A 296 2.99 6.17 -20.38
CA HIS A 296 4.04 7.07 -20.90
C HIS A 296 3.50 8.39 -21.47
N SER A 297 2.20 8.64 -21.38
CA SER A 297 1.60 9.87 -21.92
C SER A 297 1.87 11.07 -21.01
N GLU A 298 1.93 12.27 -21.58
CA GLU A 298 2.06 13.52 -20.81
C GLU A 298 0.92 13.72 -19.81
N GLU A 299 -0.24 13.10 -20.05
CA GLU A 299 -1.37 13.10 -19.11
C GLU A 299 -1.05 12.31 -17.84
N CYS A 300 -0.23 11.26 -17.90
CA CYS A 300 0.03 10.38 -16.75
C CYS A 300 1.42 10.56 -16.13
N LYS A 301 2.35 11.17 -16.87
CA LYS A 301 3.77 11.20 -16.52
C LYS A 301 4.10 12.45 -15.71
N PHE A 302 4.57 12.24 -14.48
CA PHE A 302 5.19 13.26 -13.64
C PHE A 302 6.72 13.12 -13.74
N LEU A 303 7.42 14.24 -13.93
CA LEU A 303 8.88 14.27 -14.07
C LEU A 303 9.51 14.97 -12.87
N CYS A 304 10.56 14.38 -12.30
CA CYS A 304 11.33 14.97 -11.21
C CYS A 304 12.82 14.62 -11.30
N THR A 305 13.65 15.35 -10.55
CA THR A 305 15.09 15.08 -10.41
C THR A 305 15.46 15.20 -8.95
N LEU A 306 16.07 14.16 -8.39
CA LEU A 306 16.54 14.16 -7.00
C LEU A 306 17.91 14.81 -6.90
N GLN A 307 18.04 15.76 -5.99
CA GLN A 307 19.30 16.37 -5.57
C GLN A 307 19.97 15.57 -4.45
N PRO A 308 21.29 15.71 -4.24
CA PRO A 308 21.97 15.05 -3.14
C PRO A 308 21.32 15.36 -1.78
N GLY A 309 21.04 14.33 -0.99
CA GLY A 309 20.29 14.45 0.27
C GLY A 309 18.77 14.46 0.13
N GLU A 310 18.24 14.31 -1.09
CA GLU A 310 16.83 14.03 -1.32
C GLU A 310 16.57 12.53 -1.44
N LEU A 311 15.47 12.09 -0.84
CA LEU A 311 14.98 10.71 -0.91
C LEU A 311 13.55 10.70 -1.43
N MET A 312 13.24 9.75 -2.30
CA MET A 312 11.88 9.44 -2.71
C MET A 312 11.47 8.08 -2.15
N ILE A 313 10.27 8.00 -1.57
CA ILE A 313 9.61 6.75 -1.19
C ILE A 313 8.32 6.61 -1.97
N PHE A 314 8.05 5.42 -2.50
CA PHE A 314 6.83 5.16 -3.25
C PHE A 314 6.32 3.73 -3.10
N ASN A 315 5.01 3.57 -3.26
CA ASN A 315 4.32 2.30 -3.33
C ASN A 315 4.62 1.64 -4.68
N ASN A 316 5.48 0.63 -4.66
CA ASN A 316 5.95 -0.09 -5.83
C ASN A 316 4.88 -0.99 -6.46
N GLU A 317 3.76 -1.21 -5.78
CA GLU A 317 2.57 -1.88 -6.35
C GLU A 317 1.60 -0.90 -7.04
N ARG A 318 1.88 0.40 -7.00
CA ARG A 318 1.01 1.44 -7.58
C ARG A 318 1.77 2.34 -8.56
N ILE A 319 2.90 2.86 -8.13
CA ILE A 319 3.67 3.86 -8.85
C ILE A 319 4.66 3.15 -9.76
N LEU A 320 4.49 3.35 -11.07
CA LEU A 320 5.50 2.95 -12.02
C LEU A 320 6.56 4.04 -12.07
N HIS A 321 7.81 3.61 -12.13
CA HIS A 321 8.95 4.51 -12.14
C HIS A 321 9.90 4.12 -13.28
N GLY A 322 10.67 5.10 -13.72
CA GLY A 322 11.58 4.95 -14.84
C GLY A 322 12.52 6.14 -14.93
N ARG A 323 13.36 6.11 -15.95
CA ARG A 323 14.30 7.18 -16.26
C ARG A 323 14.04 7.65 -17.68
N GLU A 324 13.47 8.85 -17.79
CA GLU A 324 13.10 9.48 -19.07
C GLU A 324 14.36 9.91 -19.82
N VAL A 325 15.26 10.62 -19.13
CA VAL A 325 16.51 11.13 -19.70
C VAL A 325 17.68 10.46 -19.00
N ALA A 326 18.59 9.90 -19.79
CA ALA A 326 19.83 9.31 -19.30
C ALA A 326 20.64 10.31 -18.49
N ALA A 327 21.41 9.83 -17.52
CA ALA A 327 22.36 10.67 -16.80
C ALA A 327 23.64 10.79 -17.61
N GLU A 328 24.15 12.01 -17.77
CA GLU A 328 25.52 12.28 -18.19
C GLU A 328 26.34 12.67 -16.95
N GLY A 329 27.54 12.09 -16.83
CA GLY A 329 28.40 12.24 -15.66
C GLY A 329 28.05 11.27 -14.51
N ALA A 330 28.73 11.45 -13.38
CA ALA A 330 28.57 10.61 -12.20
C ALA A 330 27.16 10.78 -11.61
N ARG A 331 26.46 9.66 -11.40
CA ARG A 331 25.18 9.62 -10.67
C ARG A 331 25.18 8.42 -9.76
N HIS A 332 24.81 8.62 -8.50
CA HIS A 332 24.74 7.57 -7.50
C HIS A 332 23.46 7.73 -6.68
N LEU A 333 22.52 6.81 -6.90
CA LEU A 333 21.42 6.59 -5.97
C LEU A 333 21.65 5.31 -5.19
N GLN A 334 21.17 5.26 -3.96
CA GLN A 334 21.01 4.02 -3.22
C GLN A 334 19.53 3.68 -3.09
N GLY A 335 19.20 2.43 -3.37
CA GLY A 335 17.84 1.91 -3.27
C GLY A 335 17.70 0.86 -2.18
N CYS A 336 16.52 0.77 -1.58
CA CYS A 336 16.09 -0.41 -0.83
C CYS A 336 14.59 -0.65 -1.01
N TYR A 337 14.13 -1.76 -0.43
CA TYR A 337 12.73 -2.08 -0.34
C TYR A 337 12.27 -2.14 1.11
N ALA A 338 11.00 -1.87 1.33
CA ALA A 338 10.30 -2.04 2.61
C ALA A 338 8.87 -2.51 2.33
N ASP A 339 8.08 -2.72 3.37
CA ASP A 339 6.68 -3.11 3.21
C ASP A 339 5.66 -2.13 3.82
N ILE A 340 4.57 -1.91 3.08
CA ILE A 340 3.56 -0.87 3.33
C ILE A 340 2.69 -1.16 4.56
N ASP A 341 2.59 -2.41 4.99
CA ASP A 341 1.89 -2.80 6.21
C ASP A 341 2.54 -2.17 7.45
N SER A 342 3.88 -2.16 7.51
CA SER A 342 4.62 -1.53 8.61
C SER A 342 4.42 -0.01 8.62
N LEU A 343 4.44 0.62 7.44
CA LEU A 343 4.13 2.04 7.27
C LEU A 343 2.71 2.37 7.78
N LYS A 344 1.71 1.58 7.36
CA LYS A 344 0.31 1.75 7.79
C LYS A 344 0.14 1.51 9.28
N SER A 345 0.83 0.53 9.84
CA SER A 345 0.85 0.25 11.28
C SER A 345 1.38 1.45 12.07
N THR A 346 2.54 1.99 11.67
CA THR A 346 3.12 3.17 12.31
C THR A 346 2.21 4.38 12.19
N LEU A 347 1.62 4.62 11.01
CA LEU A 347 0.67 5.71 10.78
C LEU A 347 -0.53 5.60 11.74
N ALA A 348 -1.18 4.44 11.80
CA ALA A 348 -2.34 4.20 12.66
C ALA A 348 -1.99 4.45 14.14
N VAL A 349 -0.83 3.96 14.61
CA VAL A 349 -0.37 4.19 16.00
C VAL A 349 -0.19 5.68 16.29
N ILE A 350 0.36 6.45 15.35
CA ILE A 350 0.55 7.90 15.53
C ILE A 350 -0.81 8.61 15.54
N GLU A 351 -1.72 8.26 14.64
CA GLU A 351 -3.07 8.82 14.56
C GLU A 351 -3.85 8.59 15.85
N THR A 352 -3.90 7.35 16.34
CA THR A 352 -4.56 7.02 17.62
C THR A 352 -3.97 7.83 18.78
N LYS A 353 -2.64 7.95 18.87
CA LYS A 353 -1.98 8.74 19.94
C LYS A 353 -2.31 10.23 19.86
N LEU A 354 -2.46 10.79 18.66
CA LEU A 354 -2.80 12.20 18.47
C LEU A 354 -4.28 12.46 18.80
N GLU A 355 -5.18 11.54 18.44
CA GLU A 355 -6.61 11.59 18.79
C GLU A 355 -6.81 11.52 20.31
N THR A 356 -6.13 10.60 20.99
CA THR A 356 -6.20 10.50 22.46
C THR A 356 -5.71 11.79 23.15
N LYS A 357 -4.68 12.45 22.62
CA LYS A 357 -4.20 13.74 23.16
C LYS A 357 -5.22 14.87 22.96
N LEU A 358 -5.94 14.88 21.85
CA LEU A 358 -6.99 15.87 21.59
C LEU A 358 -8.19 15.68 22.54
N GLN A 359 -8.57 14.43 22.82
CA GLN A 359 -9.67 14.11 23.74
C GLN A 359 -9.28 14.34 25.22
N GLY A 360 -8.03 14.05 25.61
CA GLY A 360 -7.53 14.28 26.98
C GLY A 360 -7.29 15.75 27.35
N ASN A 361 -7.29 16.68 26.39
CA ASN A 361 -7.13 18.11 26.62
C ASN A 361 -8.47 18.87 26.79
N VAL A 362 -9.60 18.16 26.86
CA VAL A 362 -10.88 18.74 27.31
C VAL A 362 -10.89 18.76 28.83
N GLU A 363 -10.06 19.63 29.43
CA GLU A 363 -10.27 20.04 30.83
C GLU A 363 -11.59 20.82 30.88
N ILE A 364 -12.59 20.20 31.50
CA ILE A 364 -13.81 20.87 31.96
C ILE A 364 -13.36 21.99 32.91
N LYS A 365 -13.54 23.24 32.49
CA LYS A 365 -13.51 24.39 33.41
C LYS A 365 -14.78 24.45 34.24
#